data_AF-A0AAE0CP88-F1
#
_entry.id   AF-A0AAE0CP88-F1
#
_cell.length_a   1.000
_cell.length_b   1.000
_cell.length_c   1.000
_cell.angle_alpha   90.00
_cell.angle_beta   90.00
_cell.angle_gamma   90.00
#
_symmetry.space_group_name_H-M   'P 1'
#
loop_
_entity.id
_entity.type
_entity.pdbx_description
1 polymer ?
#
loop_
_entity_poly.entity_id
_entity_poly.type
_entity_poly.pdbx_seq_one_letter_code
_entity_poly.pdbx_strand_id
1 'polypeptide(L)'
;MSNRKDLAWKYGIEVETGEQKGYKYLQCKFCYRVLKGGVFRIKEHLTGRRQKTQAIVDEVKKTWSKTGVSIMSDGWKDMRGRHLINFLVNNPYGTVFLKSVDASDAIKDAILLFNLMDYLIEEVGDDIVVQMVTDNASNYKKAGEMLMEKRKQLSWMPCAAHCIDLMLEKIGSLPQHQNALRKAKKA
;
A
#
# COMPACT_ATOMS: atom_id res chain seq x y z
N MET A 1 -7.73 -37.62 -7.00
CA MET A 1 -7.69 -36.18 -7.32
C MET A 1 -8.70 -35.44 -6.45
N SER A 2 -8.26 -34.55 -5.56
CA SER A 2 -9.15 -33.90 -4.58
C SER A 2 -10.07 -32.88 -5.27
N ASN A 3 -11.39 -33.07 -5.17
CA ASN A 3 -12.44 -32.31 -5.86
C ASN A 3 -12.70 -30.91 -5.25
N ARG A 4 -11.63 -30.18 -4.89
CA ARG A 4 -11.70 -28.84 -4.27
C ARG A 4 -11.83 -27.76 -5.36
N LYS A 5 -13.00 -27.65 -5.98
CA LYS A 5 -13.29 -26.64 -7.02
C LYS A 5 -13.40 -25.21 -6.48
N ASP A 6 -13.67 -25.07 -5.19
CA ASP A 6 -13.94 -23.77 -4.57
C ASP A 6 -12.65 -22.96 -4.31
N LEU A 7 -12.59 -21.73 -4.82
CA LEU A 7 -11.43 -20.85 -4.64
C LEU A 7 -11.11 -20.56 -3.16
N ALA A 8 -12.10 -20.65 -2.27
CA ALA A 8 -11.89 -20.35 -0.86
C ALA A 8 -10.94 -21.36 -0.17
N TRP A 9 -10.74 -22.55 -0.74
CA TRP A 9 -9.73 -23.50 -0.27
C TRP A 9 -8.30 -22.96 -0.37
N LYS A 10 -8.03 -21.97 -1.22
CA LYS A 10 -6.70 -21.33 -1.30
C LYS A 10 -6.35 -20.54 -0.04
N TYR A 11 -7.35 -20.12 0.73
CA TYR A 11 -7.22 -19.22 1.89
C TYR A 11 -7.31 -19.95 3.25
N GLY A 12 -7.54 -21.26 3.25
CA GLY A 12 -7.57 -22.10 4.45
C GLY A 12 -6.58 -23.27 4.33
N ILE A 13 -5.91 -23.60 5.42
CA ILE A 13 -5.05 -24.80 5.55
C ILE A 13 -5.78 -25.79 6.45
N GLU A 14 -5.97 -27.02 6.00
CA GLU A 14 -6.58 -28.06 6.84
C GLU A 14 -5.58 -28.46 7.92
N VAL A 15 -6.00 -28.40 9.18
CA VAL A 15 -5.18 -28.73 10.34
C VAL A 15 -5.80 -29.87 11.12
N GLU A 16 -4.96 -30.77 11.61
CA GLU A 16 -5.39 -31.80 12.54
C GLU A 16 -5.42 -31.19 13.94
N THR A 17 -6.62 -31.03 14.50
CA THR A 17 -6.76 -30.77 15.93
C THR A 17 -7.18 -32.09 16.57
N GLY A 18 -6.48 -32.55 17.60
CA GLY A 18 -6.72 -33.85 18.26
C GLY A 18 -8.11 -34.03 18.90
N GLU A 19 -9.07 -33.16 18.62
CA GLU A 19 -10.42 -33.15 19.14
C GLU A 19 -11.44 -33.61 18.09
N GLN A 20 -12.01 -34.79 18.36
CA GLN A 20 -13.17 -35.40 17.70
C GLN A 20 -12.97 -35.89 16.26
N LYS A 21 -12.86 -37.23 16.11
CA LYS A 21 -12.88 -37.93 14.81
C LYS A 21 -14.10 -37.50 13.99
N GLY A 22 -13.86 -36.88 12.83
CA GLY A 22 -14.89 -36.56 11.83
C GLY A 22 -15.04 -35.08 11.47
N TYR A 23 -14.47 -34.15 12.26
CA TYR A 23 -14.50 -32.72 11.94
C TYR A 23 -13.24 -32.27 11.19
N LYS A 24 -13.43 -31.46 10.15
CA LYS A 24 -12.34 -30.75 9.47
C LYS A 24 -12.12 -29.41 10.15
N TYR A 25 -10.88 -29.08 10.39
CA TYR A 25 -10.48 -27.79 10.95
C TYR A 25 -9.66 -27.05 9.90
N LEU A 26 -10.01 -25.79 9.66
CA LEU A 26 -9.32 -24.94 8.69
C LEU A 26 -8.69 -23.75 9.38
N GLN A 27 -7.38 -23.63 9.28
CA GLN A 27 -6.64 -22.44 9.67
C GLN A 27 -6.68 -21.39 8.55
N CYS A 28 -7.17 -20.19 8.85
CA CYS A 28 -7.14 -19.08 7.91
C CYS A 28 -5.70 -18.60 7.67
N LYS A 29 -5.29 -18.45 6.41
CA LYS A 29 -3.94 -17.97 6.06
C LYS A 29 -3.67 -16.49 6.39
N PHE A 30 -4.71 -15.69 6.60
CA PHE A 30 -4.57 -14.25 6.83
C PHE A 30 -4.46 -13.91 8.31
N CYS A 31 -5.08 -14.70 9.20
CA CYS A 31 -5.11 -14.39 10.63
C CYS A 31 -4.75 -15.57 11.52
N TYR A 32 -4.42 -16.71 10.92
CA TYR A 32 -3.99 -17.92 11.59
C TYR A 32 -5.00 -18.55 12.57
N ARG A 33 -6.26 -18.08 12.56
CA ARG A 33 -7.34 -18.63 13.39
C ARG A 33 -7.82 -19.95 12.81
N VAL A 34 -7.95 -20.96 13.69
CA VAL A 34 -8.52 -22.26 13.34
C VAL A 34 -10.04 -22.19 13.46
N LEU A 35 -10.73 -22.61 12.41
CA LEU A 35 -12.19 -22.67 12.32
C LEU A 35 -12.62 -24.14 12.27
N LYS A 36 -13.61 -24.51 13.09
CA LYS A 36 -14.27 -25.82 12.99
C LYS A 36 -15.26 -25.81 11.83
N GLY A 37 -14.98 -26.59 10.78
CA GLY A 37 -15.84 -26.72 9.59
C GLY A 37 -15.08 -26.62 8.27
N GLY A 38 -15.79 -26.94 7.17
CA GLY A 38 -15.24 -26.92 5.82
C GLY A 38 -15.26 -25.55 5.13
N VAL A 39 -15.20 -25.56 3.79
CA VAL A 39 -15.07 -24.36 2.95
C VAL A 39 -16.12 -23.27 3.19
N PHE A 40 -17.32 -23.63 3.64
CA PHE A 40 -18.36 -22.66 3.95
C PHE A 40 -17.97 -21.74 5.14
N ARG A 41 -17.38 -22.31 6.20
CA ARG A 41 -16.96 -21.55 7.39
C ARG A 41 -15.81 -20.60 7.10
N ILE A 42 -14.84 -21.04 6.29
CA ILE A 42 -13.75 -20.14 5.87
C ILE A 42 -14.30 -19.00 4.99
N LYS A 43 -15.29 -19.25 4.11
CA LYS A 43 -15.94 -18.18 3.33
C LYS A 43 -16.62 -17.16 4.22
N GLU A 44 -17.50 -17.60 5.12
CA GLU A 44 -18.19 -16.76 6.09
C GLU A 44 -17.21 -15.92 6.93
N HIS A 45 -16.11 -16.54 7.35
CA HIS A 45 -15.05 -15.86 8.09
C HIS A 45 -14.35 -14.77 7.28
N LEU A 46 -14.02 -15.06 6.01
CA LEU A 46 -13.38 -14.10 5.11
C LEU A 46 -14.32 -12.94 4.74
N THR A 47 -15.60 -13.22 4.48
CA THR A 47 -16.60 -12.19 4.15
C THR A 47 -16.91 -11.31 5.35
N GLY A 48 -17.09 -11.89 6.54
CA GLY A 48 -17.30 -11.13 7.77
C GLY A 48 -16.11 -10.23 8.10
N ARG A 49 -14.88 -10.65 7.79
CA ARG A 49 -13.70 -9.78 7.88
C ARG A 49 -13.73 -8.62 6.91
N ARG A 50 -14.04 -8.88 5.63
CA ARG A 50 -14.15 -7.83 4.61
C ARG A 50 -15.14 -6.75 5.04
N GLN A 51 -16.31 -7.16 5.56
CA GLN A 51 -17.32 -6.22 6.05
C GLN A 51 -16.82 -5.37 7.22
N LYS A 52 -16.13 -5.99 8.19
CA LYS A 52 -15.52 -5.24 9.32
C LYS A 52 -14.46 -4.26 8.85
N THR A 53 -13.57 -4.67 7.95
CA THR A 53 -12.56 -3.77 7.37
C THR A 53 -13.21 -2.63 6.60
N GLN A 54 -14.26 -2.92 5.81
CA GLN A 54 -14.99 -1.89 5.09
C GLN A 54 -15.64 -0.88 6.04
N ALA A 55 -16.26 -1.33 7.14
CA ALA A 55 -16.84 -0.45 8.13
C ALA A 55 -15.81 0.50 8.75
N ILE A 56 -14.61 0.00 9.08
CA ILE A 56 -13.49 0.82 9.59
C ILE A 56 -13.08 1.86 8.53
N VAL A 57 -12.92 1.44 7.27
CA VAL A 57 -12.57 2.35 6.17
C VAL A 57 -13.65 3.43 5.98
N ASP A 58 -14.93 3.06 6.02
CA ASP A 58 -16.04 3.99 5.85
C ASP A 58 -16.13 4.98 7.03
N GLU A 59 -15.85 4.54 8.25
CA GLU A 59 -15.74 5.42 9.42
C GLU A 59 -14.62 6.45 9.27
N VAL A 60 -13.43 6.03 8.81
CA VAL A 60 -12.33 6.97 8.52
C VAL A 60 -12.72 7.93 7.39
N LYS A 61 -13.30 7.43 6.30
CA LYS A 61 -13.72 8.26 5.15
C LYS A 61 -14.73 9.35 5.51
N LYS A 62 -15.65 9.10 6.46
CA LYS A 62 -16.60 10.11 6.96
C LYS A 62 -15.92 11.33 7.60
N THR A 63 -14.66 11.20 8.00
CA THR A 63 -13.90 12.30 8.63
C THR A 63 -13.12 13.14 7.64
N TRP A 64 -12.97 12.70 6.39
CA TRP A 64 -12.12 13.35 5.39
C TRP A 64 -12.51 14.80 5.11
N SER A 65 -13.81 15.09 4.94
CA SER A 65 -14.29 16.45 4.68
C SER A 65 -14.12 17.42 5.86
N LYS A 66 -13.91 16.90 7.08
CA LYS A 66 -13.72 17.73 8.28
C LYS A 66 -12.26 18.12 8.50
N THR A 67 -11.33 17.25 8.13
CA THR A 67 -9.89 17.45 8.40
C THR A 67 -9.08 17.78 7.17
N GLY A 68 -9.64 17.51 5.98
CA GLY A 68 -8.85 17.29 4.78
C GLY A 68 -8.02 16.00 4.88
N VAL A 69 -7.32 15.69 3.78
CA VAL A 69 -6.51 14.48 3.66
C VAL A 69 -5.20 14.72 2.91
N SER A 70 -4.18 13.94 3.25
CA SER A 70 -2.95 13.82 2.47
C SER A 70 -2.98 12.53 1.66
N ILE A 71 -2.79 12.62 0.35
CA ILE A 71 -2.57 11.44 -0.49
C ILE A 71 -1.08 11.14 -0.48
N MET A 72 -0.70 9.90 -0.19
CA MET A 72 0.68 9.42 -0.18
C MET A 72 0.86 8.37 -1.26
N SER A 73 1.96 8.48 -2.00
CA SER A 73 2.34 7.58 -3.08
C SER A 73 3.72 7.00 -2.83
N ASP A 74 3.83 5.68 -2.97
CA ASP A 74 5.11 4.99 -2.90
C ASP A 74 5.28 4.02 -4.08
N GLY A 75 6.38 4.18 -4.81
CA GLY A 75 6.71 3.40 -5.98
C GLY A 75 7.73 2.32 -5.64
N TRP A 76 7.43 1.07 -5.97
CA TRP A 76 8.35 -0.04 -5.78
C TRP A 76 8.44 -0.93 -7.02
N LYS A 77 9.56 -1.64 -7.16
CA LYS A 77 9.78 -2.59 -8.24
C LYS A 77 9.60 -4.01 -7.71
N ASP A 78 8.71 -4.78 -8.33
CA ASP A 78 8.48 -6.17 -7.94
C ASP A 78 9.62 -7.09 -8.39
N MET A 79 9.63 -8.33 -7.89
CA MET A 79 10.65 -9.33 -8.25
C MET A 79 10.65 -9.73 -9.73
N ARG A 80 9.58 -9.37 -10.48
CA ARG A 80 9.45 -9.62 -11.92
C ARG A 80 9.86 -8.39 -12.74
N GLY A 81 10.28 -7.32 -12.07
CA GLY A 81 10.69 -6.08 -12.67
C GLY A 81 9.57 -5.12 -13.05
N ARG A 82 8.32 -5.39 -12.65
CA ARG A 82 7.20 -4.47 -12.83
C ARG A 82 7.28 -3.34 -11.83
N HIS A 83 6.94 -2.14 -12.28
CA HIS A 83 6.89 -0.98 -11.42
C HIS A 83 5.47 -0.77 -10.92
N LEU A 84 5.27 -0.80 -9.61
CA LEU A 84 3.96 -0.62 -8.98
C LEU A 84 3.99 0.65 -8.13
N ILE A 85 2.92 1.44 -8.21
CA ILE A 85 2.72 2.62 -7.37
C ILE A 85 1.54 2.36 -6.45
N ASN A 86 1.75 2.47 -5.15
CA ASN A 86 0.71 2.34 -4.14
C ASN A 86 0.23 3.70 -3.70
N PHE A 87 -1.09 3.89 -3.63
CA PHE A 87 -1.72 5.11 -3.15
C PHE A 87 -2.46 4.87 -1.85
N LEU A 88 -2.14 5.71 -0.87
CA LEU A 88 -2.71 5.72 0.47
C LEU A 88 -3.31 7.09 0.71
N VAL A 89 -4.42 7.17 1.44
CA VAL A 89 -5.02 8.43 1.89
C VAL A 89 -4.91 8.47 3.40
N ASN A 90 -4.32 9.53 3.95
CA ASN A 90 -4.07 9.68 5.37
C ASN A 90 -4.76 10.92 5.93
N ASN A 91 -5.35 10.75 7.11
CA ASN A 91 -5.76 11.85 7.97
C ASN A 91 -5.58 11.47 9.45
N PRO A 92 -5.90 12.35 10.42
CA PRO A 92 -5.72 12.05 11.85
C PRO A 92 -6.47 10.83 12.38
N TYR A 93 -7.49 10.35 11.65
CA TYR A 93 -8.32 9.21 12.05
C TYR A 93 -7.83 7.89 11.45
N GLY A 94 -6.90 7.93 10.50
CA GLY A 94 -6.22 6.75 10.00
C GLY A 94 -5.74 6.86 8.56
N THR A 95 -5.10 5.78 8.11
CA THR A 95 -4.64 5.61 6.74
C THR A 95 -5.50 4.56 6.02
N VAL A 96 -5.95 4.89 4.82
CA VAL A 96 -6.73 4.02 3.94
C VAL A 96 -5.93 3.72 2.68
N PHE A 97 -5.76 2.44 2.37
CA PHE A 97 -5.25 2.03 1.05
C PHE A 97 -6.31 2.29 -0.01
N LEU A 98 -5.94 3.09 -1.03
CA LEU A 98 -6.84 3.46 -2.10
C LEU A 98 -6.72 2.46 -3.25
N LYS A 99 -5.54 2.36 -3.86
CA LYS A 99 -5.25 1.40 -4.95
C LYS A 99 -3.76 1.26 -5.20
N SER A 100 -3.40 0.22 -5.95
CA SER A 100 -2.08 0.07 -6.55
C SER A 100 -2.22 0.09 -8.07
N VAL A 101 -1.31 0.76 -8.75
CA VAL A 101 -1.31 0.96 -10.21
C VAL A 101 -0.01 0.39 -10.78
N ASP A 102 -0.11 -0.39 -11.85
CA ASP A 102 1.05 -0.79 -12.64
C ASP A 102 1.51 0.41 -13.47
N ALA A 103 2.71 0.89 -13.15
CA ALA A 103 3.35 2.05 -13.73
C ALA A 103 4.61 1.67 -14.52
N SER A 104 4.73 0.41 -14.94
CA SER A 104 5.88 -0.08 -15.74
C SER A 104 6.17 0.81 -16.96
N ASP A 105 5.12 1.37 -17.58
CA ASP A 105 5.23 2.28 -18.72
C ASP A 105 5.26 3.78 -18.34
N ALA A 106 4.98 4.12 -17.07
CA ALA A 106 4.72 5.49 -16.62
C ALA A 106 5.80 6.11 -15.72
N ILE A 107 6.61 5.32 -14.99
CA ILE A 107 7.58 5.86 -14.02
C ILE A 107 8.60 6.84 -14.63
N LYS A 108 8.89 6.69 -15.92
CA LYS A 108 9.86 7.54 -16.62
C LYS A 108 9.27 8.85 -17.16
N ASP A 109 7.96 9.03 -17.07
CA ASP A 109 7.25 10.16 -17.67
C ASP A 109 6.52 10.98 -16.59
N ALA A 110 6.98 12.23 -16.41
CA ALA A 110 6.37 13.17 -15.48
C ALA A 110 4.91 13.51 -15.85
N ILE A 111 4.55 13.49 -17.14
CA ILE A 111 3.19 13.78 -17.61
C ILE A 111 2.24 12.65 -17.22
N LEU A 112 2.66 11.39 -17.42
CA LEU A 112 1.85 10.24 -17.01
C LEU A 112 1.65 10.19 -15.49
N LEU A 113 2.71 10.48 -14.72
CA LEU A 113 2.61 10.59 -13.27
C LEU A 113 1.69 11.73 -12.84
N PHE A 114 1.81 12.90 -13.49
CA PHE A 114 0.91 14.04 -13.25
C PHE A 114 -0.54 13.64 -13.47
N ASN A 115 -0.88 13.08 -14.64
CA ASN A 115 -2.25 12.68 -14.96
C ASN A 115 -2.81 11.64 -13.97
N LEU A 116 -1.97 10.69 -13.54
CA LEU A 116 -2.36 9.70 -12.55
C LEU A 116 -2.69 10.34 -11.19
N MET A 117 -1.82 11.21 -10.69
CA MET A 117 -2.03 11.91 -9.43
C MET A 117 -3.20 12.91 -9.51
N ASP A 118 -3.35 13.56 -10.66
CA ASP A 118 -4.45 14.48 -10.97
C ASP A 118 -5.80 13.77 -10.84
N TYR A 119 -5.93 12.61 -11.51
CA TYR A 119 -7.12 11.76 -11.43
C TYR A 119 -7.41 11.28 -10.01
N LEU A 120 -6.38 10.93 -9.25
CA LEU A 120 -6.52 10.50 -7.85
C LEU A 120 -7.04 11.60 -6.93
N ILE A 121 -6.57 12.83 -7.12
CA ILE A 121 -7.07 13.98 -6.38
C ILE A 121 -8.55 14.22 -6.72
N GLU A 122 -8.92 14.14 -8.00
CA GLU A 122 -10.31 14.26 -8.44
C GLU A 122 -11.21 13.14 -7.89
N GLU A 123 -10.71 11.89 -7.84
CA GLU A 123 -11.43 10.74 -7.27
C GLU A 123 -11.69 10.89 -5.77
N VAL A 124 -10.73 11.45 -5.03
CA VAL A 124 -10.85 11.67 -3.58
C VAL A 124 -11.71 12.90 -3.28
N GLY A 125 -11.53 13.98 -4.05
CA GLY A 125 -12.21 15.26 -3.90
C GLY A 125 -11.21 16.40 -3.80
N ASP A 126 -11.21 17.29 -4.80
CA ASP A 126 -10.28 18.42 -4.90
C ASP A 126 -10.35 19.37 -3.69
N ASP A 127 -11.55 19.52 -3.12
CA ASP A 127 -11.86 20.39 -1.99
C ASP A 127 -11.34 19.84 -0.65
N ILE A 128 -11.09 18.54 -0.56
CA ILE A 128 -10.66 17.88 0.68
C ILE A 128 -9.17 17.49 0.67
N VAL A 129 -8.54 17.38 -0.50
CA VAL A 129 -7.13 17.01 -0.57
C VAL A 129 -6.25 18.24 -0.30
N VAL A 130 -5.53 18.21 0.82
CA VAL A 130 -4.63 19.32 1.22
C VAL A 130 -3.20 19.12 0.73
N GLN A 131 -2.81 17.86 0.51
CA GLN A 131 -1.41 17.53 0.21
C GLN A 131 -1.25 16.26 -0.63
N MET A 132 -0.26 16.27 -1.51
CA MET A 132 0.26 15.09 -2.21
C MET A 132 1.69 14.81 -1.73
N VAL A 133 1.96 13.60 -1.24
CA VAL A 133 3.28 13.14 -0.83
C VAL A 133 3.75 12.03 -1.76
N THR A 134 4.92 12.16 -2.37
CA THR A 134 5.46 11.17 -3.31
C THR A 134 6.93 10.92 -3.11
N ASP A 135 7.50 9.96 -3.83
CA ASP A 135 8.95 9.84 -4.00
C ASP A 135 9.60 11.18 -4.46
N ASN A 136 10.88 11.37 -4.14
CA ASN A 136 11.70 12.54 -4.48
C ASN A 136 12.44 12.39 -5.82
N ALA A 137 12.25 11.28 -6.55
CA ALA A 137 12.82 11.13 -7.88
C ALA A 137 12.38 12.26 -8.84
N SER A 138 13.22 12.61 -9.81
CA SER A 138 13.06 13.81 -10.65
C SER A 138 11.71 13.92 -11.36
N ASN A 139 11.13 12.79 -11.76
CA ASN A 139 9.85 12.77 -12.47
C ASN A 139 8.67 13.07 -11.54
N TYR A 140 8.72 12.58 -10.30
CA TYR A 140 7.73 12.89 -9.28
C TYR A 140 7.80 14.35 -8.87
N LYS A 141 9.01 14.92 -8.76
CA LYS A 141 9.19 16.35 -8.50
C LYS A 141 8.53 17.21 -9.58
N LYS A 142 8.83 16.94 -10.86
CA LYS A 142 8.21 17.65 -11.99
C LYS A 142 6.69 17.51 -12.00
N ALA A 143 6.19 16.30 -11.77
CA ALA A 143 4.75 16.04 -11.73
C ALA A 143 4.07 16.75 -10.54
N GLY A 144 4.75 16.82 -9.38
CA GLY A 144 4.32 17.59 -8.21
C GLY A 144 4.29 19.10 -8.46
N GLU A 145 5.29 19.63 -9.17
CA GLU A 145 5.30 21.04 -9.62
C GLU A 145 4.09 21.34 -10.52
N MET A 146 3.81 20.48 -11.51
CA MET A 146 2.63 20.61 -12.38
C MET A 146 1.31 20.57 -11.59
N LEU A 147 1.22 19.74 -10.54
CA LEU A 147 0.04 19.70 -9.66
C LEU A 147 -0.16 21.01 -8.90
N MET A 148 0.91 21.57 -8.33
CA MET A 148 0.85 22.86 -7.62
C MET A 148 0.57 24.04 -8.58
N GLU A 149 0.98 23.91 -9.85
CA GLU A 149 0.62 24.87 -10.88
C GLU A 149 -0.89 24.85 -11.15
N LYS A 150 -1.49 23.67 -11.35
CA LYS A 150 -2.93 23.46 -11.56
C LYS A 150 -3.76 23.83 -10.31
N ARG A 151 -3.29 23.51 -9.11
CA ARG A 151 -4.02 23.65 -7.84
C ARG A 151 -3.24 24.48 -6.83
N LYS A 152 -3.56 25.77 -6.72
CA LYS A 152 -2.84 26.71 -5.83
C LYS A 152 -3.02 26.42 -4.33
N GLN A 153 -4.09 25.73 -3.96
CA GLN A 153 -4.38 25.33 -2.57
C GLN A 153 -3.74 23.99 -2.17
N LEU A 154 -3.20 23.24 -3.13
CA LEU A 154 -2.57 21.94 -2.89
C LEU A 154 -1.07 22.12 -2.62
N SER A 155 -0.54 21.43 -1.61
CA SER A 155 0.91 21.32 -1.40
C SER A 155 1.44 19.98 -1.88
N TRP A 156 2.52 19.97 -2.66
CA TRP A 156 3.29 18.76 -2.93
C TRP A 156 4.50 18.67 -2.00
N MET A 157 4.79 17.49 -1.46
CA MET A 157 5.96 17.24 -0.63
C MET A 157 6.67 15.93 -0.99
N PRO A 158 8.01 15.88 -0.90
CA PRO A 158 8.75 14.64 -1.05
C PRO A 158 8.58 13.74 0.17
N CYS A 159 8.70 12.43 -0.05
CA CYS A 159 8.60 11.41 0.98
C CYS A 159 9.76 11.53 1.98
N ALA A 160 9.43 11.72 3.26
CA ALA A 160 10.42 11.86 4.32
C ALA A 160 11.33 10.63 4.45
N ALA A 161 10.78 9.42 4.30
CA ALA A 161 11.57 8.19 4.38
C ALA A 161 12.66 8.14 3.29
N HIS A 162 12.30 8.48 2.06
CA HIS A 162 13.25 8.53 0.97
C HIS A 162 14.25 9.68 1.12
N CYS A 163 13.82 10.85 1.63
CA CYS A 163 14.75 11.92 1.97
C CYS A 163 15.81 11.49 3.00
N ILE A 164 15.41 10.75 4.04
CA ILE A 164 16.33 10.22 5.06
C ILE A 164 17.28 9.20 4.43
N ASP A 165 16.77 8.31 3.57
CA ASP A 165 17.58 7.33 2.85
C ASP A 165 18.68 8.01 2.02
N LEU A 166 18.33 9.04 1.23
CA LEU A 166 19.30 9.84 0.47
C LEU A 166 20.34 10.54 1.35
N MET A 167 19.95 11.00 2.54
CA MET A 167 20.90 11.57 3.51
C MET A 167 21.87 10.51 4.02
N LEU A 168 21.37 9.32 4.36
CA LEU A 168 22.17 8.20 4.84
C LEU A 168 23.11 7.66 3.76
N GLU A 169 22.68 7.59 2.50
CA GLU A 169 23.53 7.21 1.37
C GLU A 169 24.72 8.18 1.22
N LYS A 170 24.45 9.49 1.30
CA LYS A 170 25.50 10.51 1.26
C LYS A 170 26.48 10.38 2.42
N ILE A 171 25.99 10.16 3.64
CA ILE A 171 26.85 9.89 4.79
C ILE A 171 27.69 8.62 4.53
N GLY A 172 27.07 7.55 4.05
CA GLY A 172 27.78 6.31 3.72
C GLY A 172 28.85 6.46 2.64
N SER A 173 28.70 7.42 1.73
CA SER A 173 29.70 7.71 0.70
C SER A 173 31.01 8.32 1.22
N LEU A 174 31.00 8.87 2.45
CA LEU A 174 32.16 9.56 3.03
C LEU A 174 33.35 8.60 3.23
N PRO A 175 34.59 9.03 2.95
CA PRO A 175 35.77 8.16 2.99
C PRO A 175 35.94 7.37 4.30
N GLN A 176 35.64 8.01 5.44
CA GLN A 176 35.75 7.38 6.76
C GLN A 176 34.81 6.19 6.97
N HIS A 177 33.70 6.09 6.22
CA HIS A 177 32.70 5.03 6.36
C HIS A 177 32.87 3.92 5.30
N GLN A 178 33.63 4.16 4.22
CA GLN A 178 33.78 3.21 3.11
C GLN A 178 34.32 1.85 3.54
N ASN A 179 35.31 1.81 4.44
CA ASN A 179 35.91 0.56 4.89
C ASN A 179 34.93 -0.30 5.71
N ALA A 180 34.13 0.33 6.59
CA ALA A 180 33.12 -0.36 7.39
C ALA A 180 32.01 -0.92 6.49
N LEU A 181 31.48 -0.11 5.56
CA LEU A 181 30.46 -0.54 4.61
C LEU A 181 30.93 -1.66 3.68
N ARG A 182 32.17 -1.59 3.20
CA ARG A 182 32.77 -2.64 2.36
C ARG A 182 32.87 -3.97 3.11
N LYS A 183 33.20 -3.96 4.40
CA LYS A 183 33.24 -5.18 5.22
C LYS A 183 31.84 -5.73 5.46
N ALA A 184 30.87 -4.87 5.77
CA ALA A 184 29.49 -5.28 6.04
C ALA A 184 28.83 -5.93 4.82
N LYS A 185 29.08 -5.44 3.59
CA LYS A 185 28.52 -6.00 2.35
C LYS A 185 29.09 -7.37 1.93
N LYS A 186 30.13 -7.86 2.61
CA LYS A 186 30.78 -9.16 2.32
C LYS A 186 30.31 -10.29 3.24
N ALA A 187 29.57 -9.97 4.30
CA ALA A 187 28.95 -10.95 5.20
C ALA A 187 27.60 -11.39 4.63
#